data_AF-A0A1Y6G653-F1
#
_entry.id   AF-A0A1Y6G653-F1
#
_cell.length_a   1.000
_cell.length_b   1.000
_cell.length_c   1.000
_cell.angle_alpha   90.00
_cell.angle_beta   90.00
_cell.angle_gamma   90.00
#
_symmetry.space_group_name_H-M   'P 1'
#
loop_
_entity.id
_entity.type
_entity.pdbx_description
1 polymer ?
#
loop_
_entity_poly.entity_id
_entity_poly.type
_entity_poly.pdbx_seq_one_letter_code
_entity_poly.pdbx_strand_id
1 'polypeptide(L)'
;MRQIVFPVALLLAGALPGQAFDAQSQAVLDRMKAGKLVHIDDVAALMIGAERWCYREQDGNCAWSDIYLSVEGTDATYEISNPWSEEVDIAFVDRGELRDDRYICEIGFDWIPSVRGYTRSDGNAIEGRALENLRQEIRSQVTVEDNDDCFDYVYRSADAETQVVTLLQRQYIDGETDPANDTEVKLYFDKDAAEALGWYW
;
A
#
# COMPACT_ATOMS: atom_id res chain seq x y z
N MET A 1 -32.77 51.44 -34.62
CA MET A 1 -32.04 51.01 -33.40
C MET A 1 -31.61 49.58 -33.58
N ARG A 2 -30.41 49.28 -33.11
CA ARG A 2 -29.50 48.19 -33.50
C ARG A 2 -29.94 46.87 -32.84
N GLN A 3 -30.27 45.84 -33.62
CA GLN A 3 -30.50 44.49 -33.12
C GLN A 3 -29.15 43.85 -32.80
N ILE A 4 -28.88 43.58 -31.53
CA ILE A 4 -27.69 42.89 -31.06
C ILE A 4 -28.02 41.39 -31.06
N VAL A 5 -27.43 40.67 -32.01
CA VAL A 5 -27.41 39.20 -32.02
C VAL A 5 -26.31 38.77 -31.06
N PHE A 6 -26.68 38.14 -29.95
CA PHE A 6 -25.75 37.41 -29.07
C PHE A 6 -25.56 35.99 -29.62
N PRO A 7 -24.32 35.53 -29.90
CA PRO A 7 -24.09 34.11 -30.10
C PRO A 7 -23.97 33.44 -28.74
N VAL A 8 -24.90 32.53 -28.43
CA VAL A 8 -24.76 31.58 -27.33
C VAL A 8 -23.71 30.57 -27.76
N ALA A 9 -22.47 30.74 -27.30
CA ALA A 9 -21.45 29.72 -27.38
C ALA A 9 -21.83 28.61 -26.38
N LEU A 10 -22.38 27.50 -26.88
CA LEU A 10 -22.51 26.26 -26.12
C LEU A 10 -21.10 25.81 -25.72
N LEU A 11 -20.76 25.99 -24.44
CA LEU A 11 -19.67 25.26 -23.80
C LEU A 11 -20.10 23.80 -23.70
N LEU A 12 -19.80 23.03 -24.75
CA LEU A 12 -19.63 21.58 -24.64
C LEU A 12 -18.36 21.37 -23.80
N ALA A 13 -18.49 21.50 -22.48
CA ALA A 13 -17.59 20.84 -21.56
C ALA A 13 -17.82 19.34 -21.79
N GLY A 14 -17.05 18.76 -22.72
CA GLY A 14 -16.95 17.32 -22.84
C GLY A 14 -16.50 16.81 -21.47
N ALA A 15 -17.39 16.11 -20.78
CA ALA A 15 -17.00 15.22 -19.71
C ALA A 15 -16.13 14.15 -20.36
N LEU A 16 -14.84 14.43 -20.49
CA LEU A 16 -13.86 13.36 -20.59
C LEU A 16 -14.12 12.49 -19.36
N PRO A 17 -14.34 11.18 -19.51
CA PRO A 17 -14.41 10.32 -18.35
C PRO A 17 -13.13 10.56 -17.56
N GLY A 18 -13.27 11.16 -16.37
CA GLY A 18 -12.17 11.23 -15.43
C GLY A 18 -11.72 9.80 -15.22
N GLN A 19 -10.43 9.52 -15.45
CA GLN A 19 -9.91 8.21 -15.11
C GLN A 19 -10.10 8.04 -13.60
N ALA A 20 -10.64 6.89 -13.20
CA ALA A 20 -10.86 6.55 -11.80
C ALA A 20 -9.54 6.40 -11.04
N PHE A 21 -8.43 6.24 -11.75
CA PHE A 21 -7.08 6.11 -11.24
C PHE A 21 -6.18 7.16 -11.90
N ASP A 22 -5.01 7.42 -11.32
CA ASP A 22 -3.99 8.20 -12.01
C ASP A 22 -3.55 7.49 -13.32
N ALA A 23 -2.97 8.25 -14.25
CA ALA A 23 -2.67 7.73 -15.59
C ALA A 23 -1.69 6.53 -15.59
N GLN A 24 -0.76 6.47 -14.63
CA GLN A 24 0.19 5.37 -14.54
C GLN A 24 -0.50 4.12 -14.02
N SER A 25 -1.27 4.24 -12.94
CA SER A 25 -2.07 3.14 -12.39
C SER A 25 -3.12 2.63 -13.38
N GLN A 26 -3.82 3.53 -14.10
CA GLN A 26 -4.77 3.13 -15.14
C GLN A 26 -4.08 2.33 -16.25
N ALA A 27 -2.90 2.76 -16.72
CA ALA A 27 -2.17 2.03 -17.75
C ALA A 27 -1.79 0.62 -17.29
N VAL A 28 -1.41 0.46 -16.01
CA VAL A 28 -1.19 -0.85 -15.39
C VAL A 28 -2.47 -1.69 -15.44
N LEU A 29 -3.58 -1.16 -14.96
CA LEU A 29 -4.85 -1.88 -14.88
C LEU A 29 -5.39 -2.30 -16.26
N ASP A 30 -5.19 -1.49 -17.30
CA ASP A 30 -5.65 -1.77 -18.67
C ASP A 30 -5.06 -3.06 -19.27
N ARG A 31 -3.89 -3.51 -18.78
CA ARG A 31 -3.23 -4.75 -19.21
C ARG A 31 -3.42 -5.93 -18.25
N MET A 32 -4.04 -5.71 -17.09
CA MET A 32 -4.20 -6.75 -16.07
C MET A 32 -5.28 -7.77 -16.43
N LYS A 33 -5.10 -9.00 -15.95
CA LYS A 33 -6.05 -10.09 -16.12
C LYS A 33 -6.21 -10.86 -14.82
N ALA A 34 -7.45 -11.04 -14.38
CA ALA A 34 -7.76 -11.74 -13.14
C ALA A 34 -7.11 -13.14 -13.10
N GLY A 35 -6.50 -13.46 -11.96
CA GLY A 35 -5.78 -14.71 -11.74
C GLY A 35 -4.40 -14.79 -12.41
N LYS A 36 -3.88 -13.68 -12.95
CA LYS A 36 -2.51 -13.61 -13.49
C LYS A 36 -1.58 -12.88 -12.54
N LEU A 37 -0.32 -13.31 -12.59
CA LEU A 37 0.79 -12.61 -11.96
C LEU A 37 0.85 -11.17 -12.48
N VAL A 38 1.11 -10.25 -11.55
CA VAL A 38 1.43 -8.85 -11.82
C VAL A 38 2.95 -8.74 -11.90
N HIS A 39 3.46 -8.05 -12.91
CA HIS A 39 4.89 -7.74 -12.99
C HIS A 39 5.29 -6.88 -11.81
N ILE A 40 6.49 -7.07 -11.24
CA ILE A 40 6.82 -6.37 -10.00
C ILE A 40 6.93 -4.85 -10.19
N ASP A 41 7.36 -4.38 -11.37
CA ASP A 41 7.35 -2.96 -11.73
C ASP A 41 5.93 -2.37 -11.75
N ASP A 42 4.93 -3.20 -12.13
CA ASP A 42 3.52 -2.82 -12.13
C ASP A 42 2.96 -2.78 -10.71
N VAL A 43 3.38 -3.69 -9.84
CA VAL A 43 3.09 -3.64 -8.40
C VAL A 43 3.64 -2.35 -7.81
N ALA A 44 4.91 -2.03 -8.07
CA ALA A 44 5.55 -0.80 -7.60
C ALA A 44 4.79 0.46 -8.07
N ALA A 45 4.37 0.51 -9.33
CA ALA A 45 3.57 1.60 -9.86
C ALA A 45 2.22 1.76 -9.12
N LEU A 46 1.52 0.65 -8.86
CA LEU A 46 0.28 0.66 -8.07
C LEU A 46 0.54 1.02 -6.60
N MET A 47 1.69 0.64 -6.03
CA MET A 47 2.07 0.99 -4.66
C MET A 47 2.27 2.48 -4.47
N ILE A 48 2.97 3.10 -5.42
CA ILE A 48 3.24 4.54 -5.39
C ILE A 48 1.97 5.35 -5.67
N GLY A 49 1.06 4.84 -6.51
CA GLY A 49 -0.16 5.56 -6.91
C GLY A 49 -1.30 5.47 -5.90
N ALA A 50 -1.32 4.46 -5.03
CA ALA A 50 -2.38 4.28 -4.05
C ALA A 50 -2.18 5.20 -2.82
N GLU A 51 -3.29 5.63 -2.22
CA GLU A 51 -3.29 6.36 -0.95
C GLU A 51 -3.04 5.41 0.23
N ARG A 52 -3.49 4.14 0.13
CA ARG A 52 -3.26 3.12 1.17
C ARG A 52 -3.39 1.69 0.65
N TRP A 53 -2.56 0.78 1.17
CA TRP A 53 -2.70 -0.66 0.96
C TRP A 53 -3.23 -1.31 2.24
N CYS A 54 -4.39 -1.92 2.17
CA CYS A 54 -5.02 -2.56 3.32
C CYS A 54 -4.87 -4.09 3.20
N TYR A 55 -4.06 -4.67 4.07
CA TYR A 55 -3.88 -6.11 4.12
C TYR A 55 -4.88 -6.74 5.09
N ARG A 56 -5.47 -7.87 4.69
CA ARG A 56 -6.45 -8.64 5.47
C ARG A 56 -7.61 -7.78 6.00
N GLU A 57 -8.17 -6.93 5.16
CA GLU A 57 -9.24 -6.02 5.59
C GLU A 57 -10.44 -6.75 6.19
N GLN A 58 -10.91 -6.26 7.34
CA GLN A 58 -12.13 -6.72 8.01
C GLN A 58 -12.95 -5.52 8.48
N ASP A 59 -14.20 -5.44 8.02
CA ASP A 59 -15.16 -4.40 8.41
C ASP A 59 -14.58 -2.96 8.33
N GLY A 60 -13.80 -2.67 7.28
CA GLY A 60 -13.15 -1.38 7.07
C GLY A 60 -11.90 -1.14 7.93
N ASN A 61 -11.28 -2.19 8.47
CA ASN A 61 -10.04 -2.12 9.25
C ASN A 61 -8.97 -2.99 8.63
N CYS A 62 -7.74 -2.50 8.60
CA CYS A 62 -6.58 -3.25 8.10
C CYS A 62 -5.87 -3.97 9.25
N ALA A 63 -5.25 -5.12 8.96
CA ALA A 63 -4.28 -5.73 9.87
C ALA A 63 -2.98 -4.93 9.87
N TRP A 64 -2.50 -4.59 8.67
CA TRP A 64 -1.39 -3.67 8.43
C TRP A 64 -1.57 -2.97 7.09
N SER A 65 -0.77 -1.94 6.88
CA SER A 65 -0.63 -1.22 5.63
C SER A 65 0.82 -1.14 5.22
N ASP A 66 1.02 -1.03 3.92
CA ASP A 66 2.30 -0.73 3.29
C ASP A 66 2.11 0.38 2.26
N ILE A 67 3.13 1.18 2.00
CA ILE A 67 3.22 2.07 0.85
C ILE A 67 4.68 2.22 0.41
N TYR A 68 4.94 2.07 -0.89
CA TYR A 68 6.28 2.31 -1.42
C TYR A 68 6.58 3.81 -1.40
N LEU A 69 7.67 4.17 -0.74
CA LEU A 69 8.19 5.53 -0.69
C LEU A 69 9.04 5.83 -1.93
N SER A 70 9.80 4.84 -2.41
CA SER A 70 10.64 4.95 -3.60
C SER A 70 11.06 3.60 -4.14
N VAL A 71 11.26 3.53 -5.46
CA VAL A 71 11.95 2.42 -6.13
C VAL A 71 13.09 3.00 -6.98
N GLU A 72 14.31 2.58 -6.72
CA GLU A 72 15.53 3.00 -7.42
C GLU A 72 16.27 1.77 -7.97
N GLY A 73 16.16 1.52 -9.28
CA GLY A 73 16.68 0.29 -9.86
C GLY A 73 15.90 -0.91 -9.32
N THR A 74 16.58 -1.83 -8.63
CA THR A 74 15.97 -2.97 -7.95
C THR A 74 15.69 -2.70 -6.48
N ASP A 75 16.15 -1.58 -5.91
CA ASP A 75 15.95 -1.30 -4.49
C ASP A 75 14.59 -0.63 -4.26
N ALA A 76 13.81 -1.16 -3.32
CA ALA A 76 12.56 -0.59 -2.86
C ALA A 76 12.66 -0.16 -1.40
N THR A 77 12.15 1.02 -1.08
CA THR A 77 11.96 1.50 0.30
C THR A 77 10.50 1.76 0.52
N TYR A 78 9.97 1.26 1.63
CA TYR A 78 8.54 1.27 1.89
C TYR A 78 8.23 1.47 3.36
N GLU A 79 7.06 2.01 3.65
CA GLU A 79 6.59 2.31 4.99
C GLU A 79 5.48 1.33 5.37
N ILE A 80 5.72 0.57 6.44
CA ILE A 80 4.72 -0.30 7.03
C ILE A 80 4.10 0.40 8.23
N SER A 81 2.78 0.29 8.36
CA SER A 81 2.03 0.73 9.54
C SER A 81 1.12 -0.39 10.04
N ASN A 82 1.10 -0.63 11.35
CA ASN A 82 0.25 -1.64 11.98
C ASN A 82 0.05 -1.37 13.48
N PRO A 83 -0.99 -1.95 14.09
CA PRO A 83 -1.07 -2.05 15.54
C PRO A 83 0.08 -2.87 16.11
N TRP A 84 0.80 -2.29 17.06
CA TRP A 84 1.75 -3.04 17.89
C TRP A 84 1.04 -3.68 19.09
N SER A 85 0.09 -2.96 19.69
CA SER A 85 -0.74 -3.42 20.80
C SER A 85 -2.16 -2.85 20.72
N GLU A 86 -2.99 -3.20 21.70
CA GLU A 86 -4.32 -2.59 21.87
C GLU A 86 -4.26 -1.05 22.03
N GLU A 87 -3.14 -0.52 22.53
CA GLU A 87 -2.97 0.89 22.87
C GLU A 87 -2.09 1.67 21.88
N VAL A 88 -1.26 0.98 21.10
CA VAL A 88 -0.20 1.59 20.29
C VAL A 88 -0.25 1.10 18.85
N ASP A 89 -0.30 2.07 17.94
CA ASP A 89 -0.01 1.85 16.53
C ASP A 89 1.44 2.27 16.24
N ILE A 90 2.10 1.56 15.34
CA ILE A 90 3.46 1.88 14.89
C ILE A 90 3.51 2.09 13.39
N ALA A 91 4.48 2.87 12.95
CA ALA A 91 4.88 2.98 11.56
C ALA A 91 6.41 2.97 11.45
N PHE A 92 6.96 2.23 10.49
CA PHE A 92 8.40 2.10 10.29
C PHE A 92 8.74 1.97 8.82
N VAL A 93 10.00 2.26 8.47
CA VAL A 93 10.53 2.15 7.12
C VAL A 93 11.37 0.90 7.03
N ASP A 94 11.06 0.10 6.02
CA ASP A 94 11.79 -1.11 5.68
C ASP A 94 12.26 -1.09 4.22
N ARG A 95 13.02 -2.11 3.83
CA ARG A 95 13.65 -2.21 2.51
C ARG A 95 13.53 -3.61 1.95
N GLY A 96 13.40 -3.66 0.64
CA GLY A 96 13.47 -4.89 -0.12
C GLY A 96 14.10 -4.69 -1.50
N GLU A 97 14.28 -5.80 -2.20
CA GLU A 97 14.85 -5.86 -3.54
C GLU A 97 13.84 -6.50 -4.51
N LEU A 98 13.61 -5.84 -5.64
CA LEU A 98 12.85 -6.35 -6.77
C LEU A 98 13.70 -7.38 -7.52
N ARG A 99 13.23 -8.62 -7.60
CA ARG A 99 13.95 -9.74 -8.22
C ARG A 99 13.13 -10.41 -9.33
N ASP A 100 13.86 -10.82 -10.37
CA ASP A 100 13.33 -11.63 -11.48
C ASP A 100 12.07 -11.06 -12.16
N ASP A 101 11.88 -9.74 -12.11
CA ASP A 101 10.67 -9.05 -12.61
C ASP A 101 9.35 -9.60 -12.00
N ARG A 102 9.44 -10.20 -10.80
CA ARG A 102 8.35 -10.96 -10.21
C ARG A 102 8.17 -10.74 -8.73
N TYR A 103 9.26 -10.64 -7.97
CA TYR A 103 9.22 -10.65 -6.52
C TYR A 103 9.69 -9.32 -5.95
N ILE A 104 9.13 -8.93 -4.80
CA ILE A 104 9.81 -8.09 -3.81
C ILE A 104 10.32 -9.02 -2.71
N CYS A 105 11.62 -8.97 -2.41
CA CYS A 105 12.21 -9.75 -1.34
C CYS A 105 12.75 -8.84 -0.25
N GLU A 106 12.48 -9.16 1.00
CA GLU A 106 13.07 -8.47 2.13
C GLU A 106 14.59 -8.71 2.16
N ILE A 107 15.35 -7.74 2.72
CA ILE A 107 16.82 -7.78 2.73
C ILE A 107 17.42 -7.73 4.14
N GLY A 108 16.63 -8.03 5.17
CA GLY A 108 17.08 -8.02 6.57
C GLY A 108 17.50 -6.64 7.09
N PHE A 109 16.80 -5.58 6.67
CA PHE A 109 17.13 -4.21 7.09
C PHE A 109 16.69 -3.95 8.55
N ASP A 110 17.57 -3.32 9.35
CA ASP A 110 17.22 -2.90 10.72
C ASP A 110 16.25 -1.72 10.69
N TRP A 111 14.96 -2.02 10.66
CA TRP A 111 13.87 -1.05 10.63
C TRP A 111 13.56 -0.45 12.01
N ILE A 112 13.98 -1.07 13.11
CA ILE A 112 13.64 -0.64 14.48
C ILE A 112 14.01 0.83 14.76
N PRO A 113 15.18 1.35 14.35
CA PRO A 113 15.53 2.76 14.51
C PRO A 113 14.54 3.74 13.84
N SER A 114 13.84 3.30 12.80
CA SER A 114 12.89 4.12 12.05
C SER A 114 11.48 4.17 12.67
N VAL A 115 11.20 3.30 13.66
CA VAL A 115 9.88 3.19 14.29
C VAL A 115 9.41 4.53 14.84
N ARG A 116 8.20 4.91 14.45
CA ARG A 116 7.35 5.93 15.06
C ARG A 116 6.19 5.21 15.74
N GLY A 117 5.73 5.75 16.85
CA GLY A 117 4.60 5.20 17.60
C GLY A 117 3.53 6.26 17.83
N TYR A 118 2.28 5.82 17.90
CA TYR A 118 1.12 6.67 18.13
C TYR A 118 0.18 6.00 19.12
N THR A 119 -0.38 6.78 20.05
CA THR A 119 -1.44 6.30 20.94
C THR A 119 -2.73 6.14 20.17
N ARG A 120 -3.32 4.93 20.19
CA ARG A 120 -4.46 4.58 19.34
C ARG A 120 -5.74 5.34 19.69
N SER A 121 -5.89 5.72 20.96
CA SER A 121 -7.11 6.39 21.45
C SER A 121 -7.27 7.83 20.93
N ASP A 122 -6.17 8.52 20.62
CA ASP A 122 -6.16 9.94 20.30
C ASP A 122 -5.20 10.33 19.16
N GLY A 123 -4.43 9.38 18.62
CA GLY A 123 -3.47 9.57 17.53
C GLY A 123 -2.22 10.36 17.91
N ASN A 124 -1.99 10.64 19.19
CA ASN A 124 -0.84 11.44 19.62
C ASN A 124 0.47 10.68 19.41
N ALA A 125 1.49 11.38 18.92
CA ALA A 125 2.81 10.81 18.73
C ALA A 125 3.45 10.44 20.07
N ILE A 126 4.04 9.24 20.12
CA ILE A 126 4.88 8.77 21.22
C ILE A 126 6.31 9.22 20.92
N GLU A 127 6.89 10.02 21.82
CA GLU A 127 8.17 10.68 21.59
C GLU A 127 9.20 10.47 22.73
N GLY A 128 10.45 10.83 22.46
CA GLY A 128 11.52 10.89 23.46
C GLY A 128 11.79 9.54 24.14
N ARG A 129 11.83 9.54 25.48
CA ARG A 129 12.11 8.31 26.26
C ARG A 129 11.03 7.24 26.11
N ALA A 130 9.77 7.63 25.90
CA ALA A 130 8.69 6.67 25.70
C ALA A 130 8.87 5.90 24.38
N LEU A 131 9.23 6.62 23.30
CA LEU A 131 9.54 6.02 22.01
C LEU A 131 10.75 5.09 22.09
N GLU A 132 11.80 5.48 22.81
CA GLU A 132 12.97 4.63 23.01
C GLU A 132 12.60 3.33 23.75
N ASN A 133 11.77 3.42 24.80
CA ASN A 133 11.30 2.22 25.49
C ASN A 133 10.49 1.29 24.58
N LEU A 134 9.61 1.85 23.75
CA LEU A 134 8.84 1.09 22.75
C LEU A 134 9.76 0.36 21.77
N ARG A 135 10.82 1.03 21.27
CA ARG A 135 11.80 0.39 20.37
C ARG A 135 12.57 -0.74 21.04
N GLN A 136 12.93 -0.60 22.32
CA GLN A 136 13.59 -1.66 23.07
C GLN A 136 12.65 -2.84 23.34
N GLU A 137 11.37 -2.56 23.60
CA GLU A 137 10.34 -3.59 23.71
C GLU A 137 10.22 -4.38 22.39
N ILE A 138 10.06 -3.69 21.25
CA ILE A 138 9.99 -4.32 19.92
C ILE A 138 11.24 -5.17 19.67
N ARG A 139 12.43 -4.63 19.92
CA ARG A 139 13.70 -5.34 19.73
C ARG A 139 13.81 -6.61 20.59
N SER A 140 13.13 -6.66 21.73
CA SER A 140 13.12 -7.85 22.59
C SER A 140 12.20 -8.97 22.08
N GLN A 141 11.31 -8.66 21.14
CA GLN A 141 10.28 -9.58 20.62
C GLN A 141 10.50 -9.97 19.16
N VAL A 142 11.21 -9.14 18.39
CA VAL A 142 11.45 -9.36 16.96
C VAL A 142 12.92 -9.69 16.71
N THR A 143 13.16 -10.72 15.89
CA THR A 143 14.47 -11.03 15.32
C THR A 143 14.50 -10.48 13.91
N VAL A 144 15.41 -9.54 13.61
CA VAL A 144 15.50 -8.90 12.29
C VAL A 144 16.36 -9.73 11.31
N GLU A 145 17.09 -10.72 11.81
CA GLU A 145 18.18 -11.38 11.07
C GLU A 145 17.75 -12.55 10.16
N ASP A 146 16.46 -12.86 10.01
CA ASP A 146 16.00 -14.06 9.27
C ASP A 146 14.84 -13.82 8.27
N ASN A 147 14.53 -12.57 7.90
CA ASN A 147 13.46 -12.29 6.93
C ASN A 147 13.99 -12.30 5.49
N ASP A 148 14.09 -13.51 4.93
CA ASP A 148 14.37 -13.78 3.50
C ASP A 148 13.06 -13.96 2.69
N ASP A 149 11.95 -13.43 3.21
CA ASP A 149 10.64 -13.58 2.58
C ASP A 149 10.58 -12.82 1.25
N CYS A 150 10.15 -13.53 0.21
CA CYS A 150 9.84 -12.95 -1.09
C CYS A 150 8.33 -12.99 -1.33
N PHE A 151 7.80 -11.97 -1.99
CA PHE A 151 6.38 -11.87 -2.30
C PHE A 151 6.15 -11.61 -3.78
N ASP A 152 5.19 -12.31 -4.38
CA ASP A 152 4.61 -11.95 -5.67
C ASP A 152 3.12 -11.65 -5.54
N TYR A 153 2.55 -11.03 -6.57
CA TYR A 153 1.16 -10.58 -6.54
C TYR A 153 0.37 -11.14 -7.72
N VAL A 154 -0.86 -11.57 -7.43
CA VAL A 154 -1.83 -12.02 -8.42
C VAL A 154 -3.00 -11.03 -8.45
N TYR A 155 -3.27 -10.46 -9.62
CA TYR A 155 -4.39 -9.55 -9.79
C TYR A 155 -5.72 -10.28 -9.62
N ARG A 156 -6.62 -9.73 -8.81
CA ARG A 156 -7.99 -10.26 -8.60
C ARG A 156 -9.02 -9.43 -9.33
N SER A 157 -9.09 -8.14 -9.02
CA SER A 157 -10.12 -7.24 -9.53
C SER A 157 -9.73 -5.78 -9.38
N ALA A 158 -10.44 -4.91 -10.08
CA ALA A 158 -10.45 -3.48 -9.84
C ALA A 158 -11.90 -3.00 -9.95
N ASP A 159 -12.30 -2.12 -9.04
CA ASP A 159 -13.57 -1.42 -9.06
C ASP A 159 -13.29 0.07 -9.28
N ALA A 160 -13.70 0.57 -10.44
CA ALA A 160 -13.49 1.95 -10.83
C ALA A 160 -14.46 2.91 -10.13
N GLU A 161 -15.60 2.44 -9.62
CA GLU A 161 -16.55 3.30 -8.91
C GLU A 161 -16.05 3.62 -7.51
N THR A 162 -15.44 2.63 -6.85
CA THR A 162 -14.86 2.78 -5.50
C THR A 162 -13.36 3.05 -5.52
N GLN A 163 -12.73 3.03 -6.69
CA GLN A 163 -11.27 3.20 -6.89
C GLN A 163 -10.44 2.22 -6.06
N VAL A 164 -10.88 0.95 -6.00
CA VAL A 164 -10.22 -0.11 -5.24
C VAL A 164 -9.66 -1.18 -6.18
N VAL A 165 -8.38 -1.52 -6.01
CA VAL A 165 -7.76 -2.67 -6.68
C VAL A 165 -7.53 -3.78 -5.65
N THR A 166 -7.83 -5.02 -6.01
CA THR A 166 -7.60 -6.18 -5.15
C THR A 166 -6.53 -7.07 -5.76
N LEU A 167 -5.50 -7.38 -4.98
CA LEU A 167 -4.46 -8.35 -5.30
C LEU A 167 -4.45 -9.47 -4.25
N LEU A 168 -3.87 -10.60 -4.63
CA LEU A 168 -3.42 -11.62 -3.67
C LEU A 168 -1.89 -11.55 -3.61
N GLN A 169 -1.36 -11.17 -2.46
CA GLN A 169 0.06 -11.35 -2.14
C GLN A 169 0.30 -12.82 -1.81
N ARG A 170 1.33 -13.41 -2.39
CA ARG A 170 1.74 -14.78 -2.10
C ARG A 170 3.15 -14.78 -1.55
N GLN A 171 3.33 -15.41 -0.41
CA GLN A 171 4.65 -15.57 0.21
C GLN A 171 5.40 -16.71 -0.49
N TYR A 172 6.68 -16.48 -0.74
CA TYR A 172 7.59 -17.39 -1.40
C TYR A 172 8.85 -17.54 -0.55
N ILE A 173 9.07 -18.76 -0.08
CA ILE A 173 10.22 -19.13 0.76
C ILE A 173 10.84 -20.38 0.14
N ASP A 174 12.18 -20.41 0.03
CA ASP A 174 12.94 -21.59 -0.39
C ASP A 174 12.50 -22.24 -1.73
N GLY A 175 11.93 -21.45 -2.64
CA GLY A 175 11.54 -21.96 -3.95
C GLY A 175 10.06 -22.36 -4.08
N GLU A 176 9.28 -22.27 -3.00
CA GLU A 176 7.87 -22.67 -2.96
C GLU A 176 6.97 -21.53 -2.46
N THR A 177 5.76 -21.43 -3.02
CA THR A 177 4.72 -20.55 -2.45
C THR A 177 4.09 -21.24 -1.25
N ASP A 178 3.76 -20.50 -0.19
CA ASP A 178 2.94 -20.99 0.93
C ASP A 178 1.52 -20.41 0.88
N PRO A 179 0.53 -21.14 0.33
CA PRO A 179 -0.85 -20.68 0.26
C PRO A 179 -1.51 -20.44 1.61
N ALA A 180 -0.94 -20.96 2.72
CA ALA A 180 -1.48 -20.71 4.05
C ALA A 180 -1.23 -19.27 4.52
N ASN A 181 -0.22 -18.60 3.95
CA ASN A 181 0.15 -17.22 4.27
C ASN A 181 -0.26 -16.22 3.18
N ASP A 182 -0.80 -16.71 2.05
CA ASP A 182 -1.38 -15.86 1.01
C ASP A 182 -2.36 -14.85 1.62
N THR A 183 -2.18 -13.58 1.27
CA THR A 183 -2.90 -12.47 1.88
C THR A 183 -3.59 -11.64 0.82
N GLU A 184 -4.90 -11.40 0.99
CA GLU A 184 -5.60 -10.42 0.19
C GLU A 184 -5.16 -9.01 0.59
N VAL A 185 -4.88 -8.20 -0.43
CA VAL A 185 -4.53 -6.79 -0.27
C VAL A 185 -5.43 -5.95 -1.17
N LYS A 186 -5.96 -4.88 -0.58
CA LYS A 186 -6.78 -3.89 -1.26
C LYS A 186 -6.06 -2.55 -1.31
N LEU A 187 -5.96 -2.00 -2.50
CA LEU A 187 -5.31 -0.74 -2.77
C LEU A 187 -6.40 0.31 -2.95
N TYR A 188 -6.38 1.30 -2.08
CA TYR A 188 -7.31 2.42 -2.09
C TYR A 188 -6.65 3.61 -2.77
N PHE A 189 -7.22 4.05 -3.90
CA PHE A 189 -6.77 5.23 -4.63
C PHE A 189 -7.61 6.47 -4.30
N ASP A 190 -8.82 6.27 -3.78
CA ASP A 190 -9.61 7.36 -3.22
C ASP A 190 -9.12 7.69 -1.81
N LYS A 191 -8.77 8.96 -1.61
CA LYS A 191 -8.21 9.45 -0.35
C LYS A 191 -9.19 9.35 0.82
N ASP A 192 -10.45 9.75 0.61
CA ASP A 192 -11.44 9.77 1.69
C ASP A 192 -11.74 8.34 2.16
N ALA A 193 -11.81 7.38 1.23
CA ALA A 193 -11.96 5.96 1.55
C ALA A 193 -10.72 5.41 2.29
N ALA A 194 -9.51 5.78 1.86
CA ALA A 194 -8.27 5.37 2.51
C ALA A 194 -8.13 5.91 3.95
N GLU A 195 -8.52 7.15 4.18
CA GLU A 195 -8.53 7.79 5.51
C GLU A 195 -9.62 7.23 6.44
N ALA A 196 -10.71 6.70 5.88
CA ALA A 196 -11.76 6.04 6.66
C ALA A 196 -11.36 4.65 7.19
N LEU A 197 -10.28 4.05 6.67
CA LEU A 197 -9.82 2.74 7.12
C LEU A 197 -9.20 2.81 8.52
N GLY A 198 -9.71 1.95 9.42
CA GLY A 198 -9.16 1.78 10.75
C GLY A 198 -8.10 0.68 10.82
N TRP A 199 -7.82 0.25 12.05
CA TRP A 199 -6.92 -0.85 12.35
C TRP A 199 -7.63 -1.87 13.24
N TYR A 200 -7.26 -3.14 13.16
CA TYR A 200 -7.59 -4.15 14.17
C TYR A 200 -6.31 -4.82 14.68
N TRP A 201 -6.30 -5.20 15.96
CA TRP A 201 -5.21 -5.97 16.57
C TRP A 201 -5.64 -7.44 16.68
#